data_AF-A0A350UMN6-F1
#
_entry.id   AF-A0A350UMN6-F1
#
_cell.length_a   1.000
_cell.length_b   1.000
_cell.length_c   1.000
_cell.angle_alpha   90.00
_cell.angle_beta   90.00
_cell.angle_gamma   90.00
#
_symmetry.space_group_name_H-M   'P 1'
#
loop_
_entity.id
_entity.type
_entity.pdbx_description
1 polymer ?
#
loop_
_entity_poly.entity_id
_entity_poly.type
_entity_poly.pdbx_seq_one_letter_code
_entity_poly.pdbx_strand_id
1 'polypeptide(L)'
;MGGVPDLAQRFPVKAFIDHGSNTETGPRAEELERNYQAVLATGARRLTVKPGDVLPLKDIRVEVVTARGERIPKPLPAGGQRNALCGEEARKAEDLGENGKSIGVVITFGAFRFANLGDLTWNYELDIACPEHFIGPVDLYLTTHHGLDLSGPKAIVHGMRPRVAVMNNGARKGGGRFAWRIVSTSPGLEDLWQLHYSIQGGTEFNVSAERIANLEEQCEGHGLEVKVEKSGAFQVVNLRNGHRKHYPR
;
A
#
# COMPACT_ATOMS: atom_id res chain seq x y z
N MET A 1 -5.99 5.83 11.13
CA MET A 1 -6.19 5.81 12.60
C MET A 1 -7.64 5.59 13.05
N GLY A 2 -8.68 5.91 12.26
CA GLY A 2 -10.08 5.93 12.73
C GLY A 2 -10.63 4.67 13.42
N GLY A 3 -10.24 3.46 12.99
CA GLY A 3 -10.76 2.20 13.55
C GLY A 3 -9.99 1.65 14.76
N VAL A 4 -8.99 2.37 15.28
CA VAL A 4 -8.15 1.87 16.38
C VAL A 4 -8.96 1.52 17.64
N PRO A 5 -9.90 2.37 18.14
CA PRO A 5 -10.70 2.03 19.31
C PRO A 5 -11.55 0.77 19.12
N ASP A 6 -12.24 0.66 17.97
CA ASP A 6 -13.12 -0.48 17.68
C ASP A 6 -12.33 -1.79 17.57
N LEU A 7 -11.14 -1.73 16.96
CA LEU A 7 -10.25 -2.89 16.87
C LEU A 7 -9.78 -3.34 18.25
N ALA A 8 -9.36 -2.41 19.11
CA ALA A 8 -8.84 -2.71 20.44
C ALA A 8 -9.89 -3.26 21.40
N GLN A 9 -11.17 -2.95 21.19
CA GLN A 9 -12.28 -3.57 21.93
C GLN A 9 -12.51 -5.04 21.56
N ARG A 10 -12.12 -5.44 20.34
CA ARG A 10 -12.39 -6.78 19.80
C ARG A 10 -11.18 -7.70 19.85
N PHE A 11 -9.98 -7.13 19.79
CA PHE A 11 -8.74 -7.89 19.70
C PHE A 11 -7.69 -7.35 20.67
N PRO A 12 -6.96 -8.22 21.39
CA PRO A 12 -5.82 -7.79 22.18
C PRO A 12 -4.73 -7.16 21.31
N VAL A 13 -4.47 -5.87 21.51
CA VAL A 13 -3.39 -5.16 20.80
C VAL A 13 -2.10 -5.25 21.63
N LYS A 14 -1.08 -5.93 21.09
CA LYS A 14 0.23 -6.07 21.76
C LYS A 14 1.18 -4.91 21.48
N ALA A 15 1.13 -4.37 20.27
CA ALA A 15 1.98 -3.26 19.88
C ALA A 15 1.28 -2.37 18.84
N PHE A 16 1.57 -1.08 18.92
CA PHE A 16 1.29 -0.09 17.89
C PHE A 16 2.59 0.26 17.17
N ILE A 17 2.51 0.37 15.85
CA ILE A 17 3.63 0.77 14.99
C ILE A 17 3.24 2.10 14.36
N ASP A 18 4.03 3.14 14.61
CA ASP A 18 3.83 4.49 14.07
C ASP A 18 5.14 5.14 13.64
N HIS A 19 5.05 6.32 13.03
CA HIS A 19 6.21 7.12 12.59
C HIS A 19 6.49 8.31 13.54
N GLY A 20 5.91 8.27 14.75
CA GLY A 20 6.02 9.31 15.76
C GLY A 20 4.74 10.14 15.91
N SER A 21 4.89 11.39 16.36
CA SER A 21 3.75 12.27 16.60
C SER A 21 3.04 12.68 15.32
N ASN A 22 1.70 12.72 15.39
CA ASN A 22 0.83 13.23 14.34
C ASN A 22 1.20 14.67 13.95
N THR A 23 1.09 14.97 12.66
CA THR A 23 1.39 16.27 12.08
C THR A 23 0.18 16.98 11.49
N GLU A 24 -0.97 16.29 11.41
CA GLU A 24 -2.25 16.93 11.11
C GLU A 24 -2.74 17.80 12.26
N THR A 25 -3.46 18.87 11.92
CA THR A 25 -4.06 19.79 12.88
C THR A 25 -5.58 19.86 12.72
N GLY A 26 -6.26 20.41 13.73
CA GLY A 26 -7.69 20.64 13.69
C GLY A 26 -8.53 19.55 14.38
N PRO A 27 -9.83 19.80 14.57
CA PRO A 27 -10.64 19.06 15.54
C PRO A 27 -10.68 17.55 15.30
N ARG A 28 -10.78 17.14 14.02
CA ARG A 28 -10.83 15.73 13.64
C ARG A 28 -9.51 15.01 13.87
N ALA A 29 -8.39 15.65 13.53
CA ALA A 29 -7.06 15.09 13.73
C ALA A 29 -6.76 14.94 15.23
N GLU A 30 -7.10 15.96 16.03
CA GLU A 30 -6.94 15.93 17.48
C GLU A 30 -7.81 14.85 18.13
N GLU A 31 -9.04 14.65 17.66
CA GLU A 31 -9.91 13.56 18.13
C GLU A 31 -9.31 12.19 17.84
N LEU A 32 -8.83 11.97 16.61
CA LEU A 32 -8.18 10.71 16.21
C LEU A 32 -6.92 10.43 17.04
N GLU A 33 -6.10 11.46 17.28
CA GLU A 33 -4.91 11.37 18.13
C GLU A 33 -5.29 11.02 19.58
N ARG A 34 -6.28 11.71 20.17
CA ARG A 34 -6.77 11.39 21.53
C ARG A 34 -7.24 9.94 21.63
N ASN A 35 -8.01 9.47 20.64
CA ASN A 35 -8.50 8.10 20.59
C ASN A 35 -7.36 7.09 20.49
N TYR A 36 -6.34 7.36 19.67
CA TYR A 36 -5.14 6.54 19.58
C TYR A 36 -4.38 6.48 20.90
N GLN A 37 -4.11 7.64 21.51
CA GLN A 37 -3.39 7.73 22.79
C GLN A 37 -4.13 7.03 23.93
N ALA A 38 -5.46 7.13 23.97
CA ALA A 38 -6.28 6.44 24.96
C ALA A 38 -6.12 4.91 24.89
N VAL A 39 -6.08 4.35 23.67
CA VAL A 39 -5.85 2.91 23.48
C VAL A 39 -4.39 2.55 23.78
N LEU A 40 -3.43 3.38 23.37
CA LEU A 40 -2.02 3.13 23.68
C LEU A 40 -1.77 3.08 25.20
N ALA A 41 -2.44 3.95 25.96
CA ALA A 41 -2.35 4.01 27.42
C ALA A 41 -2.88 2.75 28.14
N THR A 42 -3.59 1.84 27.45
CA THR A 42 -4.02 0.57 28.04
C THR A 42 -2.91 -0.48 28.16
N GLY A 43 -1.66 -0.12 27.87
CA GLY A 43 -0.47 -0.95 28.09
C GLY A 43 0.11 -1.63 26.85
N ALA A 44 -0.33 -1.25 25.65
CA ALA A 44 0.28 -1.72 24.41
C ALA A 44 1.67 -1.11 24.22
N ARG A 45 2.62 -1.88 23.66
CA ARG A 45 3.95 -1.34 23.33
C ARG A 45 3.85 -0.35 22.17
N ARG A 46 4.52 0.79 22.25
CA ARG A 46 4.72 1.68 21.10
C ARG A 46 6.04 1.35 20.39
N LEU A 47 5.98 1.18 19.08
CA LEU A 47 7.13 1.04 18.18
C LEU A 47 7.11 2.19 17.19
N THR A 48 7.86 3.26 17.49
CA THR A 48 8.08 4.33 16.53
C THR A 48 9.21 3.93 15.59
N VAL A 49 8.87 3.66 14.33
CA VAL A 49 9.79 3.11 13.32
C VAL A 49 10.39 4.19 12.44
N LYS A 50 11.57 3.90 11.93
CA LYS A 50 12.29 4.68 10.91
C LYS A 50 12.59 3.83 9.67
N PRO A 51 12.90 4.43 8.52
CA PRO A 51 13.33 3.66 7.35
C PRO A 51 14.56 2.80 7.67
N GLY A 52 14.51 1.54 7.24
CA GLY A 52 15.53 0.52 7.49
C GLY A 52 15.27 -0.35 8.72
N ASP A 53 14.29 0.00 9.56
CA ASP A 53 13.85 -0.87 10.63
C ASP A 53 13.20 -2.14 10.07
N VAL A 54 13.37 -3.25 10.78
CA VAL A 54 12.76 -4.54 10.46
C VAL A 54 11.87 -4.94 11.62
N LEU A 55 10.58 -5.17 11.35
CA LEU A 55 9.64 -5.53 12.39
C LEU A 55 9.90 -6.95 12.90
N PRO A 56 9.79 -7.20 14.23
CA PRO A 56 10.13 -8.46 14.85
C PRO A 56 9.01 -9.51 14.69
N LEU A 57 8.77 -9.96 13.46
CA LEU A 57 7.83 -11.04 13.14
C LEU A 57 8.60 -12.32 12.78
N LYS A 58 8.11 -13.48 13.24
CA LYS A 58 8.70 -14.77 12.89
C LYS A 58 8.36 -15.12 11.44
N ASP A 59 9.28 -15.79 10.76
CA ASP A 59 9.13 -16.37 9.41
C ASP A 59 8.90 -15.40 8.24
N ILE A 60 8.54 -14.14 8.49
CA ILE A 60 8.41 -13.08 7.50
C ILE A 60 9.37 -11.93 7.82
N ARG A 61 9.94 -11.32 6.78
CA ARG A 61 10.70 -10.08 6.92
C ARG A 61 9.79 -8.92 6.51
N VAL A 62 9.51 -8.02 7.44
CA VAL A 62 8.80 -6.75 7.15
C VAL A 62 9.78 -5.62 7.35
N GLU A 63 10.22 -5.02 6.24
CA GLU A 63 11.20 -3.94 6.24
C GLU A 63 10.50 -2.60 5.95
N VAL A 64 10.74 -1.62 6.81
CA VAL A 64 10.21 -0.27 6.67
C VAL A 64 11.04 0.47 5.63
N VAL A 65 10.43 0.82 4.51
CA VAL A 65 11.12 1.46 3.37
C VAL A 65 10.93 2.97 3.34
N THR A 66 9.82 3.47 3.89
CA THR A 66 9.57 4.89 4.14
C THR A 66 8.91 5.06 5.50
N ALA A 67 9.18 6.18 6.15
CA ALA A 67 8.49 6.63 7.34
C ALA A 67 8.89 8.09 7.60
N ARG A 68 7.95 8.90 8.13
CA ARG A 68 8.25 10.27 8.59
C ARG A 68 8.85 11.18 7.51
N GLY A 69 8.50 10.98 6.23
CA GLY A 69 9.01 11.76 5.11
C GLY A 69 10.41 11.38 4.65
N GLU A 70 10.96 10.30 5.20
CA GLU A 70 12.26 9.74 4.81
C GLU A 70 12.10 8.38 4.13
N ARG A 71 13.10 8.00 3.35
CA ARG A 71 13.24 6.66 2.75
C ARG A 71 14.48 5.93 3.27
N ILE A 72 14.56 4.64 3.00
CA ILE A 72 15.76 3.84 3.29
C ILE A 72 17.02 4.46 2.66
N PRO A 73 18.15 4.45 3.39
CA PRO A 73 19.38 5.10 2.93
C PRO A 73 20.11 4.29 1.86
N LYS A 74 19.82 2.98 1.74
CA LYS A 74 20.38 2.06 0.76
C LYS A 74 19.26 1.26 0.11
N PRO A 75 19.37 0.88 -1.16
CA PRO A 75 18.40 -0.01 -1.80
C PRO A 75 18.27 -1.35 -1.08
N LEU A 76 17.08 -1.95 -1.14
CA LEU A 76 16.87 -3.34 -0.78
C LEU A 76 17.71 -4.28 -1.67
N PRO A 77 17.95 -5.54 -1.27
CA PRO A 77 18.76 -6.47 -2.07
C PRO A 77 18.28 -6.68 -3.52
N ALA A 78 16.98 -6.54 -3.77
CA ALA A 78 16.40 -6.66 -5.12
C ALA A 78 16.33 -5.33 -5.88
N GLY A 79 16.66 -4.20 -5.23
CA GLY A 79 16.64 -2.86 -5.81
C GLY A 79 18.02 -2.36 -6.21
N GLY A 80 18.13 -1.05 -6.42
CA GLY A 80 19.38 -0.35 -6.76
C GLY A 80 19.67 -0.30 -8.25
N GLN A 81 18.83 -0.91 -9.09
CA GLN A 81 18.96 -0.74 -10.53
C GLN A 81 18.56 0.69 -10.91
N ARG A 82 19.27 1.27 -11.90
CA ARG A 82 18.85 2.54 -12.51
C ARG A 82 17.43 2.41 -13.04
N ASN A 83 16.63 3.43 -12.78
CA ASN A 83 15.25 3.47 -13.23
C ASN A 83 15.13 4.39 -14.45
N ALA A 84 14.94 3.79 -15.62
CA ALA A 84 14.88 4.51 -16.90
C ALA A 84 13.69 5.48 -17.00
N LEU A 85 12.67 5.32 -16.14
CA LEU A 85 11.47 6.16 -16.09
C LEU A 85 11.70 7.46 -15.31
N CYS A 86 12.84 7.61 -14.63
CA CYS A 86 13.14 8.80 -13.86
C CYS A 86 13.29 10.02 -14.77
N GLY A 87 12.53 11.08 -14.45
CA GLY A 87 12.48 12.31 -15.23
C GLY A 87 11.36 12.37 -16.27
N GLU A 88 10.62 11.28 -16.51
CA GLU A 88 9.44 11.30 -17.41
C GLU A 88 8.26 12.06 -16.81
N GLU A 89 8.15 12.06 -15.49
CA GLU A 89 7.04 12.65 -14.74
C GLU A 89 7.54 13.77 -13.83
N ALA A 90 6.91 14.94 -13.93
CA ALA A 90 7.23 16.07 -13.07
C ALA A 90 6.85 15.79 -11.62
N ARG A 91 7.61 16.37 -10.69
CA ARG A 91 7.24 16.43 -9.27
C ARG A 91 5.98 17.29 -9.11
N LYS A 92 5.15 16.94 -8.12
CA LYS A 92 3.96 17.71 -7.72
C LYS A 92 4.32 18.65 -6.57
N ALA A 93 3.35 19.43 -6.07
CA ALA A 93 3.51 20.15 -4.83
C ALA A 93 3.86 19.16 -3.70
N GLU A 94 4.79 19.56 -2.83
CA GLU A 94 5.20 18.72 -1.70
C GLU A 94 4.07 18.61 -0.68
N ASP A 95 3.80 17.38 -0.23
CA ASP A 95 2.83 17.09 0.81
C ASP A 95 3.54 16.98 2.16
N LEU A 96 3.42 18.03 2.97
CA LEU A 96 3.99 18.07 4.31
C LEU A 96 3.08 17.44 5.37
N GLY A 97 1.93 16.86 4.99
CA GLY A 97 0.96 16.22 5.88
C GLY A 97 1.33 14.78 6.26
N GLU A 98 0.36 14.08 6.85
CA GLU A 98 0.56 12.69 7.30
C GLU A 98 0.71 11.68 6.14
N ASN A 99 0.09 11.94 4.99
CA ASN A 99 0.19 11.04 3.84
C ASN A 99 1.64 10.96 3.31
N GLY A 100 2.30 12.11 3.12
CA GLY A 100 3.73 12.18 2.82
C GLY A 100 4.65 11.54 3.87
N LYS A 101 4.16 11.32 5.10
CA LYS A 101 4.88 10.67 6.20
C LYS A 101 4.55 9.19 6.38
N SER A 102 3.76 8.62 5.47
CA SER A 102 3.30 7.23 5.52
C SER A 102 4.44 6.23 5.76
N ILE A 103 4.13 5.24 6.60
CA ILE A 103 4.98 4.07 6.77
C ILE A 103 4.75 3.16 5.57
N GLY A 104 5.75 3.08 4.70
CA GLY A 104 5.80 2.11 3.61
C GLY A 104 6.59 0.89 4.05
N VAL A 105 6.13 -0.29 3.67
CA VAL A 105 6.79 -1.56 3.98
C VAL A 105 6.94 -2.44 2.74
N VAL A 106 8.02 -3.21 2.75
CA VAL A 106 8.20 -4.37 1.87
C VAL A 106 8.19 -5.63 2.74
N ILE A 107 7.26 -6.52 2.44
CA ILE A 107 7.10 -7.80 3.13
C ILE A 107 7.70 -8.90 2.25
N THR A 108 8.62 -9.68 2.81
CA THR A 108 9.23 -10.83 2.14
C THR A 108 8.90 -12.12 2.90
N PHE A 109 8.41 -13.13 2.18
CA PHE A 109 8.16 -14.47 2.71
C PHE A 109 8.73 -15.52 1.74
N GLY A 110 9.87 -16.11 2.09
CA GLY A 110 10.65 -16.91 1.15
C GLY A 110 11.01 -16.07 -0.08
N ALA A 111 10.58 -16.51 -1.26
CA ALA A 111 10.81 -15.80 -2.52
C ALA A 111 9.74 -14.74 -2.85
N PHE A 112 8.60 -14.73 -2.15
CA PHE A 112 7.52 -13.77 -2.36
C PHE A 112 7.86 -12.39 -1.80
N ARG A 113 7.53 -11.32 -2.55
CA ARG A 113 7.69 -9.92 -2.16
C ARG A 113 6.38 -9.13 -2.35
N PHE A 114 5.96 -8.41 -1.32
CA PHE A 114 4.79 -7.55 -1.33
C PHE A 114 5.15 -6.12 -0.93
N ALA A 115 4.75 -5.13 -1.74
CA ALA A 115 4.87 -3.72 -1.42
C ALA A 115 3.54 -3.12 -0.96
N ASN A 116 3.56 -2.44 0.19
CA ASN A 116 2.48 -1.61 0.68
C ASN A 116 3.09 -0.28 1.17
N LEU A 117 2.84 0.80 0.42
CA LEU A 117 3.40 2.12 0.72
C LEU A 117 2.41 3.02 1.50
N GLY A 118 1.29 2.47 1.97
CA GLY A 118 0.24 3.24 2.62
C GLY A 118 -0.32 4.31 1.68
N ASP A 119 -0.38 5.54 2.16
CA ASP A 119 -0.86 6.70 1.39
C ASP A 119 0.31 7.62 0.97
N LEU A 120 1.53 7.07 0.87
CA LEU A 120 2.74 7.81 0.49
C LEU A 120 2.52 8.60 -0.80
N THR A 121 2.88 9.88 -0.80
CA THR A 121 2.57 10.77 -1.91
C THR A 121 3.67 10.81 -2.98
N TRP A 122 3.26 11.28 -4.15
CA TRP A 122 3.98 11.29 -5.42
C TRP A 122 5.47 11.59 -5.31
N ASN A 123 5.83 12.68 -4.64
CA ASN A 123 7.22 13.12 -4.57
C ASN A 123 8.09 12.17 -3.74
N TYR A 124 7.58 11.62 -2.64
CA TYR A 124 8.30 10.66 -1.81
C TYR A 124 8.40 9.29 -2.51
N GLU A 125 7.39 8.90 -3.28
CA GLU A 125 7.47 7.74 -4.16
C GLU A 125 8.52 7.91 -5.26
N LEU A 126 8.65 9.11 -5.84
CA LEU A 126 9.74 9.42 -6.76
C LEU A 126 11.10 9.35 -6.06
N ASP A 127 11.22 9.84 -4.83
CA ASP A 127 12.49 9.81 -4.09
C ASP A 127 12.99 8.39 -3.80
N ILE A 128 12.08 7.43 -3.59
CA ILE A 128 12.43 6.01 -3.42
C ILE A 128 12.53 5.25 -4.75
N ALA A 129 12.04 5.81 -5.84
CA ALA A 129 12.13 5.23 -7.18
C ALA A 129 13.30 5.77 -8.03
N CYS A 130 13.90 6.91 -7.67
CA CYS A 130 14.86 7.64 -8.50
C CYS A 130 16.11 8.14 -7.75
N PRO A 131 17.28 8.22 -8.44
CA PRO A 131 17.54 7.77 -9.82
C PRO A 131 17.66 6.24 -9.95
N GLU A 132 17.81 5.55 -8.83
CA GLU A 132 17.78 4.10 -8.71
C GLU A 132 16.50 3.69 -8.00
N HIS A 133 15.97 2.53 -8.34
CA HIS A 133 14.75 2.03 -7.70
C HIS A 133 15.09 1.28 -6.41
N PHE A 134 14.81 1.86 -5.23
CA PHE A 134 15.28 1.32 -3.95
C PHE A 134 14.55 0.03 -3.53
N ILE A 135 13.33 -0.20 -4.01
CA ILE A 135 12.55 -1.42 -3.67
C ILE A 135 12.84 -2.60 -4.60
N GLY A 136 13.12 -2.35 -5.89
CA GLY A 136 13.18 -3.36 -6.94
C GLY A 136 11.84 -4.04 -7.25
N PRO A 137 11.87 -5.16 -7.99
CA PRO A 137 10.69 -5.92 -8.36
C PRO A 137 9.93 -6.52 -7.16
N VAL A 138 8.60 -6.64 -7.28
CA VAL A 138 7.71 -7.30 -6.29
C VAL A 138 6.72 -8.24 -6.97
N ASP A 139 6.18 -9.21 -6.23
CA ASP A 139 5.13 -10.10 -6.72
C ASP A 139 3.75 -9.45 -6.60
N LEU A 140 3.49 -8.78 -5.46
CA LEU A 140 2.22 -8.11 -5.18
C LEU A 140 2.45 -6.63 -4.84
N TYR A 141 1.58 -5.77 -5.37
CA TYR A 141 1.51 -4.35 -5.02
C TYR A 141 0.11 -3.97 -4.54
N LEU A 142 0.00 -3.39 -3.33
CA LEU A 142 -1.23 -2.72 -2.91
C LEU A 142 -1.13 -1.27 -3.37
N THR A 143 -2.08 -0.79 -4.18
CA THR A 143 -2.00 0.56 -4.73
C THR A 143 -1.84 1.59 -3.62
N THR A 144 -0.84 2.45 -3.76
CA THR A 144 -0.62 3.54 -2.82
C THR A 144 -1.80 4.50 -2.85
N HIS A 145 -2.23 4.97 -1.69
CA HIS A 145 -3.24 6.02 -1.54
C HIS A 145 -4.53 5.72 -2.32
N HIS A 146 -4.98 4.46 -2.28
CA HIS A 146 -6.18 3.97 -2.94
C HIS A 146 -6.17 4.06 -4.48
N GLY A 147 -5.03 4.37 -5.10
CA GLY A 147 -4.97 4.74 -6.51
C GLY A 147 -5.58 6.13 -6.77
N LEU A 148 -5.28 7.10 -5.92
CA LEU A 148 -5.50 8.52 -6.20
C LEU A 148 -4.36 9.09 -7.06
N ASP A 149 -4.66 10.11 -7.85
CA ASP A 149 -3.66 10.90 -8.60
C ASP A 149 -2.85 11.84 -7.67
N LEU A 150 -2.56 11.38 -6.46
CA LEU A 150 -1.61 11.97 -5.51
C LEU A 150 -0.42 11.05 -5.30
N SER A 151 -0.45 9.83 -5.86
CA SER A 151 0.51 8.75 -5.69
C SER A 151 0.55 7.88 -6.95
N GLY A 152 1.44 6.90 -6.96
CA GLY A 152 1.63 5.92 -8.03
C GLY A 152 2.19 6.46 -9.34
N PRO A 153 3.28 7.27 -9.37
CA PRO A 153 3.97 7.57 -10.62
C PRO A 153 4.47 6.28 -11.30
N LYS A 154 4.67 6.32 -12.63
CA LYS A 154 5.24 5.17 -13.36
C LYS A 154 6.58 4.75 -12.78
N ALA A 155 7.42 5.72 -12.39
CA ALA A 155 8.74 5.42 -11.84
C ALA A 155 8.68 4.42 -10.66
N ILE A 156 7.67 4.51 -9.78
CA ILE A 156 7.48 3.53 -8.71
C ILE A 156 6.70 2.30 -9.18
N VAL A 157 5.55 2.48 -9.84
CA VAL A 157 4.64 1.36 -10.15
C VAL A 157 5.21 0.44 -11.23
N HIS A 158 5.73 1.01 -12.32
CA HIS A 158 6.36 0.25 -13.40
C HIS A 158 7.76 -0.21 -13.04
N GLY A 159 8.47 0.54 -12.19
CA GLY A 159 9.77 0.14 -11.65
C GLY A 159 9.70 -1.09 -10.73
N MET A 160 8.62 -1.22 -9.95
CA MET A 160 8.34 -2.41 -9.14
C MET A 160 7.90 -3.63 -9.96
N ARG A 161 7.47 -3.45 -11.22
CA ARG A 161 7.05 -4.54 -12.12
C ARG A 161 6.18 -5.61 -11.42
N PRO A 162 5.11 -5.23 -10.68
CA PRO A 162 4.31 -6.18 -9.92
C PRO A 162 3.67 -7.20 -10.85
N ARG A 163 3.64 -8.47 -10.43
CA ARG A 163 2.88 -9.51 -11.11
C ARG A 163 1.38 -9.31 -10.92
N VAL A 164 0.98 -8.96 -9.70
CA VAL A 164 -0.41 -8.65 -9.36
C VAL A 164 -0.47 -7.34 -8.60
N ALA A 165 -1.49 -6.55 -8.86
CA ALA A 165 -1.82 -5.39 -8.05
C ALA A 165 -3.23 -5.51 -7.47
N VAL A 166 -3.40 -5.04 -6.23
CA VAL A 166 -4.70 -4.90 -5.57
C VAL A 166 -4.95 -3.42 -5.33
N MET A 167 -6.01 -2.90 -5.95
CA MET A 167 -6.45 -1.55 -5.76
C MET A 167 -7.45 -1.48 -4.61
N ASN A 168 -7.01 -0.91 -3.50
CA ASN A 168 -7.78 -0.72 -2.26
C ASN A 168 -8.65 0.54 -2.30
N ASN A 169 -9.29 0.81 -3.44
CA ASN A 169 -10.21 1.92 -3.61
C ASN A 169 -11.54 1.67 -2.89
N GLY A 170 -12.24 2.75 -2.56
CA GLY A 170 -13.67 2.76 -2.28
C GLY A 170 -14.47 3.09 -3.54
N ALA A 171 -15.79 3.04 -3.45
CA ALA A 171 -16.66 3.39 -4.58
C ALA A 171 -16.44 4.82 -5.08
N ARG A 172 -16.12 5.76 -4.16
CA ARG A 172 -15.85 7.18 -4.44
C ARG A 172 -14.47 7.68 -3.99
N LYS A 173 -13.58 6.79 -3.53
CA LYS A 173 -12.23 7.15 -3.07
C LYS A 173 -11.18 6.33 -3.81
N GLY A 174 -10.35 6.99 -4.60
CA GLY A 174 -9.34 6.31 -5.42
C GLY A 174 -9.95 5.60 -6.62
N GLY A 175 -9.16 4.74 -7.27
CA GLY A 175 -9.56 4.06 -8.50
C GLY A 175 -9.89 5.01 -9.65
N GLY A 176 -9.22 6.16 -9.71
CA GLY A 176 -9.38 7.10 -10.80
C GLY A 176 -8.70 6.61 -12.09
N ARG A 177 -9.15 7.12 -13.24
CA ARG A 177 -8.60 6.84 -14.58
C ARG A 177 -7.08 6.83 -14.64
N PHE A 178 -6.44 7.83 -14.04
CA PHE A 178 -5.00 8.03 -14.13
C PHE A 178 -4.23 6.88 -13.46
N ALA A 179 -4.49 6.65 -12.17
CA ALA A 179 -3.85 5.58 -11.41
C ALA A 179 -4.17 4.20 -11.99
N TRP A 180 -5.43 3.96 -12.37
CA TRP A 180 -5.83 2.70 -13.00
C TRP A 180 -5.04 2.42 -14.27
N ARG A 181 -4.85 3.43 -15.13
CA ARG A 181 -4.06 3.29 -16.36
C ARG A 181 -2.59 3.02 -16.08
N ILE A 182 -1.97 3.68 -15.11
CA ILE A 182 -0.57 3.38 -14.75
C ILE A 182 -0.46 1.94 -14.27
N VAL A 183 -1.30 1.53 -13.33
CA VAL A 183 -1.24 0.19 -12.74
C VAL A 183 -1.50 -0.88 -13.81
N SER A 184 -2.60 -0.79 -14.56
CA SER A 184 -2.98 -1.76 -15.59
C SER A 184 -1.99 -1.90 -16.75
N THR A 185 -1.14 -0.89 -16.97
CA THR A 185 -0.09 -0.92 -18.00
C THR A 185 1.30 -1.23 -17.43
N SER A 186 1.39 -1.62 -16.16
CA SER A 186 2.67 -1.93 -15.53
C SER A 186 3.33 -3.14 -16.19
N PRO A 187 4.62 -3.05 -16.56
CA PRO A 187 5.32 -4.16 -17.19
C PRO A 187 5.33 -5.44 -16.33
N GLY A 188 4.83 -6.54 -16.90
CA GLY A 188 4.77 -7.83 -16.21
C GLY A 188 3.51 -8.07 -15.37
N LEU A 189 2.56 -7.11 -15.35
CA LEU A 189 1.30 -7.30 -14.67
C LEU A 189 0.47 -8.41 -15.34
N GLU A 190 0.12 -9.42 -14.55
CA GLU A 190 -0.77 -10.52 -14.93
C GLU A 190 -2.24 -10.15 -14.66
N ASP A 191 -2.56 -9.58 -13.49
CA ASP A 191 -3.89 -9.06 -13.19
C ASP A 191 -3.88 -7.88 -12.22
N LEU A 192 -4.90 -7.04 -12.37
CA LEU A 192 -5.36 -6.08 -11.39
C LEU A 192 -6.63 -6.62 -10.70
N TRP A 193 -6.70 -6.44 -9.38
CA TRP A 193 -7.90 -6.69 -8.57
C TRP A 193 -8.35 -5.39 -7.90
N GLN A 194 -9.64 -5.27 -7.58
CA GLN A 194 -10.20 -4.08 -6.96
C GLN A 194 -11.05 -4.43 -5.73
N LEU A 195 -10.90 -3.62 -4.68
CA LEU A 195 -11.74 -3.74 -3.51
C LEU A 195 -13.16 -3.24 -3.78
N HIS A 196 -13.31 -2.14 -4.53
CA HIS A 196 -14.62 -1.62 -4.93
C HIS A 196 -14.66 -1.30 -6.42
N TYR A 197 -15.85 -1.38 -7.01
CA TYR A 197 -16.14 -0.74 -8.28
C TYR A 197 -15.96 0.77 -8.11
N SER A 198 -15.11 1.37 -8.93
CA SER A 198 -14.88 2.82 -8.92
C SER A 198 -15.94 3.52 -9.75
N ILE A 199 -16.76 4.36 -9.11
CA ILE A 199 -17.75 5.20 -9.81
C ILE A 199 -17.04 6.18 -10.75
N GLN A 200 -15.90 6.74 -10.32
CA GLN A 200 -15.10 7.63 -11.17
C GLN A 200 -14.46 6.88 -12.35
N GLY A 201 -14.17 5.58 -12.19
CA GLY A 201 -13.61 4.74 -13.24
C GLY A 201 -14.62 4.37 -14.32
N GLY A 202 -15.93 4.48 -14.05
CA GLY A 202 -16.98 4.14 -15.01
C GLY A 202 -16.82 2.72 -15.57
N THR A 203 -17.30 2.48 -16.78
CA THR A 203 -17.22 1.16 -17.42
C THR A 203 -15.83 0.82 -17.96
N GLU A 204 -14.95 1.81 -18.12
CA GLU A 204 -13.66 1.64 -18.81
C GLU A 204 -12.48 1.40 -17.86
N PHE A 205 -12.53 1.96 -16.65
CA PHE A 205 -11.42 1.91 -15.69
C PHE A 205 -11.81 1.12 -14.45
N ASN A 206 -12.41 -0.03 -14.69
CA ASN A 206 -12.69 -1.07 -13.70
C ASN A 206 -12.29 -2.43 -14.28
N VAL A 207 -11.84 -3.33 -13.41
CA VAL A 207 -11.58 -4.73 -13.79
C VAL A 207 -12.89 -5.51 -13.94
N SER A 208 -12.81 -6.73 -14.45
CA SER A 208 -13.97 -7.62 -14.54
C SER A 208 -14.64 -7.83 -13.17
N ALA A 209 -15.97 -7.92 -13.14
CA ALA A 209 -16.75 -8.06 -11.91
C ALA A 209 -16.29 -9.24 -11.02
N GLU A 210 -15.75 -10.32 -11.60
CA GLU A 210 -15.18 -11.44 -10.85
C GLU A 210 -14.01 -11.04 -9.91
N ARG A 211 -13.26 -9.98 -10.23
CA ARG A 211 -12.11 -9.46 -9.47
C ARG A 211 -12.41 -8.18 -8.69
N ILE A 212 -13.69 -7.81 -8.60
CA ILE A 212 -14.17 -6.73 -7.74
C ILE A 212 -14.88 -7.32 -6.53
N ALA A 213 -14.36 -7.01 -5.33
CA ALA A 213 -14.95 -7.50 -4.09
C ALA A 213 -16.30 -6.84 -3.78
N ASN A 214 -16.46 -5.54 -4.05
CA ASN A 214 -17.69 -4.80 -3.78
C ASN A 214 -18.16 -4.05 -5.03
N LEU A 215 -19.26 -4.49 -5.64
CA LEU A 215 -19.79 -3.89 -6.88
C LEU A 215 -20.70 -2.68 -6.63
N GLU A 216 -21.34 -2.66 -5.47
CA GLU A 216 -22.29 -1.62 -5.08
C GLU A 216 -21.63 -0.59 -4.17
N GLU A 217 -22.12 0.65 -4.20
CA GLU A 217 -21.63 1.70 -3.31
C GLU A 217 -22.00 1.41 -1.85
N GLN A 218 -23.25 1.04 -1.61
CA GLN A 218 -23.71 0.52 -0.34
C GLN A 218 -23.47 -0.99 -0.36
N CYS A 219 -22.45 -1.45 0.35
CA CYS A 219 -22.02 -2.85 0.28
C CYS A 219 -21.79 -3.45 1.67
N GLU A 220 -21.68 -4.77 1.72
CA GLU A 220 -21.38 -5.53 2.94
C GLU A 220 -19.89 -5.49 3.32
N GLY A 221 -19.01 -4.93 2.47
CA GLY A 221 -17.59 -4.80 2.75
C GLY A 221 -16.81 -6.11 2.60
N HIS A 222 -17.02 -6.85 1.51
CA HIS A 222 -16.25 -8.06 1.21
C HIS A 222 -14.77 -7.75 0.97
N GLY A 223 -13.91 -8.73 1.28
CA GLY A 223 -12.46 -8.62 1.10
C GLY A 223 -11.91 -9.36 -0.12
N LEU A 224 -10.63 -9.10 -0.38
CA LEU A 224 -9.78 -9.94 -1.22
C LEU A 224 -8.76 -10.61 -0.29
N GLU A 225 -8.62 -11.93 -0.40
CA GLU A 225 -7.65 -12.70 0.37
C GLU A 225 -6.49 -13.12 -0.53
N VAL A 226 -5.26 -12.94 -0.04
CA VAL A 226 -4.04 -13.41 -0.72
C VAL A 226 -3.40 -14.50 0.12
N LYS A 227 -3.26 -15.70 -0.44
CA LYS A 227 -2.54 -16.83 0.18
C LYS A 227 -1.19 -16.98 -0.50
N VAL A 228 -0.12 -17.02 0.29
CA VAL A 228 1.25 -16.92 -0.21
C VAL A 228 2.07 -18.14 0.24
N GLU A 229 2.90 -18.65 -0.67
CA GLU A 229 3.85 -19.72 -0.40
C GLU A 229 5.30 -19.20 -0.38
N LYS A 230 6.19 -19.87 0.36
CA LYS A 230 7.63 -19.52 0.38
C LYS A 230 8.31 -19.66 -0.98
N SER A 231 7.73 -20.46 -1.89
CA SER A 231 8.17 -20.59 -3.28
C SER A 231 8.03 -19.28 -4.07
N GLY A 232 7.20 -18.33 -3.60
CA GLY A 232 6.81 -17.14 -4.34
C GLY A 232 5.55 -17.32 -5.18
N ALA A 233 4.98 -18.53 -5.22
CA ALA A 233 3.64 -18.74 -5.73
C ALA A 233 2.60 -18.16 -4.76
N PHE A 234 1.48 -17.68 -5.28
CA PHE A 234 0.39 -17.15 -4.48
C PHE A 234 -0.97 -17.31 -5.16
N GLN A 235 -2.05 -17.15 -4.41
CA GLN A 235 -3.42 -17.15 -4.91
C GLN A 235 -4.14 -15.92 -4.39
N VAL A 236 -4.94 -15.28 -5.25
CA VAL A 236 -5.89 -14.25 -4.84
C VAL A 236 -7.30 -14.84 -4.91
N VAL A 237 -8.10 -14.60 -3.86
CA VAL A 237 -9.49 -15.06 -3.72
C VAL A 237 -10.38 -13.84 -3.47
N ASN A 238 -11.44 -13.71 -4.26
CA ASN A 238 -12.51 -12.74 -3.98
C ASN A 238 -13.53 -13.36 -3.03
N LEU A 239 -13.65 -12.80 -1.83
CA LEU A 239 -14.50 -13.35 -0.78
C LEU A 239 -16.01 -13.15 -1.04
N ARG A 240 -16.38 -12.26 -1.97
CA ARG A 240 -17.80 -12.08 -2.36
C ARG A 240 -18.33 -13.26 -3.17
N ASN A 241 -17.53 -13.76 -4.12
CA ASN A 241 -18.01 -14.69 -5.16
C ASN A 241 -17.20 -16.00 -5.23
N GLY A 242 -16.14 -16.14 -4.43
CA GLY A 242 -15.27 -17.32 -4.45
C GLY A 242 -14.42 -17.46 -5.72
N HIS A 243 -14.39 -16.47 -6.62
CA HIS A 243 -13.46 -16.47 -7.75
C HIS A 243 -12.03 -16.43 -7.21
N ARG A 244 -11.16 -17.25 -7.79
CA ARG A 244 -9.77 -17.37 -7.36
C ARG A 244 -8.85 -17.60 -8.55
N LYS A 245 -7.67 -16.99 -8.51
CA LYS A 245 -6.62 -17.23 -9.50
C LYS A 245 -5.30 -17.53 -8.79
N HIS A 246 -4.64 -18.58 -9.25
CA HIS A 246 -3.32 -18.98 -8.77
C HIS A 246 -2.24 -18.44 -9.71
N TYR A 247 -1.15 -17.97 -9.11
CA TYR A 247 -0.01 -17.33 -9.75
C TYR A 247 1.23 -18.16 -9.42
N PRO A 248 1.61 -19.13 -10.28
CA PRO A 248 2.81 -19.95 -10.06
C PRO A 248 4.07 -19.10 -10.21
N ARG A 249 5.22 -19.56 -9.72
CA ARG A 249 6.50 -18.86 -9.95
C ARG A 249 7.23 -19.40 -11.17
#